data_AF-A0A9E2QJE4-F1
#
_entry.id   AF-A0A9E2QJE4-F1
#
_cell.length_a   1.000
_cell.length_b   1.000
_cell.length_c   1.000
_cell.angle_alpha   90.00
_cell.angle_beta   90.00
_cell.angle_gamma   90.00
#
_symmetry.space_group_name_H-M   'P 1'
#
loop_
_entity.id
_entity.type
_entity.pdbx_description
1 polymer ?
#
loop_
_entity_poly.entity_id
_entity_poly.type
_entity_poly.pdbx_seq_one_letter_code
_entity_poly.pdbx_strand_id
1 'polypeptide(L)'
;TEFENFLSKLNLSESTLKLKIEKGIAIQELIETQVTNKIKLLDEESKSCYDTYPDLFKQSEQVKASHILIRVKPEADEAQKSEAKEKIKTIQLKLKNGEDFAALAKEFSEGPSKNNGGDLGYFQRGQMVKSFEDIAFALKTEEVSDIVETQFGYHIIKVVDKTPEKTIGYENVKEDLAQHLKQEKTKQEVNKYIQKLREKSKIEKFL
;
A
#
# COMPACT_ATOMS: atom_id res chain seq x y z
N THR A 1 -41.21 5.87 -3.12
CA THR A 1 -40.14 5.62 -4.13
C THR A 1 -38.85 5.21 -3.42
N GLU A 2 -37.82 4.71 -4.14
CA GLU A 2 -36.50 4.43 -3.54
C GLU A 2 -35.90 5.67 -2.84
N PHE A 3 -36.15 6.86 -3.40
CA PHE A 3 -35.77 8.15 -2.84
C PHE A 3 -36.47 8.46 -1.49
N GLU A 4 -37.79 8.30 -1.39
CA GLU A 4 -38.52 8.48 -0.13
C GLU A 4 -38.09 7.48 0.95
N ASN A 5 -37.81 6.23 0.55
CA ASN A 5 -37.29 5.20 1.46
C ASN A 5 -35.88 5.56 1.98
N PHE A 6 -35.05 6.20 1.18
CA PHE A 6 -33.74 6.71 1.60
C PHE A 6 -33.87 7.89 2.58
N LEU A 7 -34.78 8.83 2.34
CA LEU A 7 -35.03 9.96 3.23
C LEU A 7 -35.59 9.51 4.60
N SER A 8 -36.50 8.53 4.59
CA SER A 8 -37.02 7.89 5.80
C SER A 8 -35.90 7.26 6.64
N LYS A 9 -34.97 6.52 6.02
CA LYS A 9 -33.80 5.92 6.71
C LYS A 9 -32.88 6.96 7.36
N LEU A 10 -32.81 8.17 6.80
CA LEU A 10 -32.00 9.27 7.34
C LEU A 10 -32.77 10.19 8.31
N ASN A 11 -34.05 9.90 8.58
CA ASN A 11 -34.95 10.79 9.34
C ASN A 11 -35.01 12.22 8.77
N LEU A 12 -35.02 12.36 7.43
CA LEU A 12 -35.07 13.65 6.75
C LEU A 12 -36.37 13.81 5.95
N SER A 13 -36.95 15.01 5.98
CA SER A 13 -37.98 15.39 4.99
C SER A 13 -37.31 15.88 3.71
N GLU A 14 -38.03 15.81 2.58
CA GLU A 14 -37.58 16.38 1.31
C GLU A 14 -37.29 17.89 1.44
N SER A 15 -38.13 18.63 2.18
CA SER A 15 -37.92 20.05 2.48
C SER A 15 -36.63 20.31 3.26
N THR A 16 -36.31 19.46 4.25
CA THR A 16 -35.07 19.56 5.02
C THR A 16 -33.86 19.24 4.15
N LEU A 17 -33.97 18.24 3.27
CA LEU A 17 -32.92 17.91 2.32
C LEU A 17 -32.67 19.09 1.36
N LYS A 18 -33.72 19.67 0.76
CA LYS A 18 -33.59 20.85 -0.12
C LYS A 18 -32.89 22.01 0.59
N LEU A 19 -33.33 22.36 1.81
CA LEU A 19 -32.69 23.41 2.61
C LEU A 19 -31.21 23.11 2.92
N LYS A 20 -30.87 21.84 3.20
CA LYS A 20 -29.47 21.43 3.42
C LYS A 20 -28.63 21.56 2.15
N ILE A 21 -29.19 21.18 0.99
CA ILE A 21 -28.52 21.31 -0.31
C ILE A 21 -28.30 22.79 -0.64
N GLU A 22 -29.34 23.62 -0.52
CA GLU A 22 -29.25 25.07 -0.76
C GLU A 22 -28.19 25.73 0.13
N LYS A 23 -28.21 25.44 1.44
CA LYS A 23 -27.17 25.93 2.36
C LYS A 23 -25.78 25.41 2.00
N GLY A 24 -25.69 24.14 1.59
CA GLY A 24 -24.44 23.53 1.14
C GLY A 24 -23.85 24.22 -0.08
N ILE A 25 -24.67 24.51 -1.09
CA ILE A 25 -24.29 25.24 -2.29
C ILE A 25 -23.83 26.67 -1.94
N ALA A 26 -24.59 27.38 -1.09
CA ALA A 26 -24.22 28.72 -0.66
C ALA A 26 -22.89 28.76 0.12
N ILE A 27 -22.65 27.77 0.99
CA ILE A 27 -21.36 27.64 1.71
C ILE A 27 -20.24 27.31 0.73
N GLN A 28 -20.48 26.43 -0.24
CA GLN A 28 -19.50 26.08 -1.26
C GLN A 28 -19.11 27.29 -2.11
N GLU A 29 -20.08 28.06 -2.60
CA GLU A 29 -19.83 29.29 -3.37
C GLU A 29 -19.11 30.35 -2.54
N LEU A 30 -19.43 30.48 -1.25
CA LEU A 30 -18.71 31.36 -0.33
C LEU A 30 -17.25 30.94 -0.17
N ILE A 31 -16.98 29.64 0.04
CA ILE A 31 -15.61 29.11 0.13
C ILE A 31 -14.88 29.37 -1.18
N GLU A 32 -15.51 29.10 -2.32
CA GLU A 32 -14.91 29.28 -3.64
C GLU A 32 -14.54 30.74 -3.89
N THR A 33 -15.48 31.66 -3.69
CA THR A 33 -15.27 33.10 -3.93
C THR A 33 -14.36 33.77 -2.91
N GLN A 34 -14.46 33.42 -1.63
CA GLN A 34 -13.73 34.11 -0.57
C GLN A 34 -12.39 33.49 -0.24
N VAL A 35 -12.20 32.20 -0.52
CA VAL A 35 -11.00 31.44 -0.18
C VAL A 35 -10.33 30.87 -1.42
N THR A 36 -10.97 29.95 -2.14
CA THR A 36 -10.33 29.18 -3.23
C THR A 36 -9.84 30.08 -4.37
N ASN A 37 -10.63 31.05 -4.82
CA ASN A 37 -10.27 31.97 -5.90
C ASN A 37 -9.14 32.95 -5.54
N LYS A 38 -8.84 33.10 -4.24
CA LYS A 38 -7.72 33.92 -3.75
C LYS A 38 -6.43 33.11 -3.62
N ILE A 39 -6.51 31.78 -3.67
CA ILE A 39 -5.34 30.91 -3.68
C ILE A 39 -4.80 30.88 -5.12
N LYS A 40 -3.73 31.63 -5.39
CA LYS A 40 -2.97 31.47 -6.63
C LYS A 40 -2.45 30.02 -6.70
N LEU A 41 -2.64 29.36 -7.83
CA LEU A 41 -1.99 28.07 -8.12
C LEU A 41 -0.47 28.31 -8.15
N LEU A 42 0.25 27.75 -7.19
CA LEU A 42 1.70 27.84 -7.12
C LEU A 42 2.30 26.56 -7.69
N ASP A 43 2.50 26.55 -9.01
CA ASP A 43 3.39 25.58 -9.66
C ASP A 43 4.78 25.55 -8.97
N GLU A 44 5.20 26.68 -8.40
CA GLU A 44 6.43 26.81 -7.58
C GLU A 44 6.34 26.10 -6.21
N GLU A 45 5.17 26.08 -5.55
CA GLU A 45 4.98 25.38 -4.25
C GLU A 45 4.99 23.87 -4.45
N SER A 46 4.37 23.38 -5.52
CA SER A 46 4.40 21.96 -5.88
C SER A 46 5.82 21.47 -6.14
N LYS A 47 6.60 22.25 -6.90
CA LYS A 47 8.00 21.90 -7.16
C LYS A 47 8.84 21.96 -5.89
N SER A 48 8.68 23.02 -5.08
CA SER A 48 9.37 23.15 -3.80
C SER A 48 9.06 22.00 -2.84
N CYS A 49 7.80 21.56 -2.76
CA CYS A 49 7.40 20.41 -1.96
C CYS A 49 8.08 19.12 -2.44
N TYR A 50 8.10 18.89 -3.76
CA TYR A 50 8.78 17.75 -4.37
C TYR A 50 10.28 17.73 -4.04
N ASP A 51 10.96 18.87 -4.17
CA ASP A 51 12.39 19.01 -3.92
C ASP A 51 12.73 18.89 -2.42
N THR A 52 11.83 19.33 -1.53
CA THR A 52 12.02 19.28 -0.07
C THR A 52 11.81 17.89 0.50
N TYR A 53 10.89 17.10 -0.08
CA TYR A 53 10.48 15.79 0.45
C TYR A 53 10.62 14.66 -0.58
N PRO A 54 11.83 14.41 -1.13
CA PRO A 54 12.04 13.42 -2.17
C PRO A 54 11.65 12.00 -1.73
N ASP A 55 11.76 11.69 -0.44
CA ASP A 55 11.40 10.38 0.11
C ASP A 55 9.91 10.04 -0.03
N LEU A 56 9.02 11.04 -0.09
CA LEU A 56 7.59 10.81 -0.32
C LEU A 56 7.30 10.29 -1.74
N PHE A 57 8.22 10.52 -2.67
CA PHE A 57 8.10 10.12 -4.07
C PHE A 57 9.00 8.92 -4.40
N LYS A 58 9.65 8.34 -3.40
CA LYS A 58 10.39 7.09 -3.56
C LYS A 58 9.43 5.91 -3.55
N GLN A 59 9.44 5.18 -4.64
CA GLN A 59 8.88 3.85 -4.71
C GLN A 59 9.99 2.86 -4.32
N SER A 60 9.83 2.21 -3.18
CA SER A 60 10.77 1.19 -2.70
C SER A 60 10.86 -0.01 -3.65
N GLU A 61 12.02 -0.65 -3.67
CA GLU A 61 12.22 -1.92 -4.37
C GLU A 61 11.24 -2.99 -3.84
N GLN A 62 10.60 -3.73 -4.75
CA GLN A 62 9.71 -4.84 -4.43
C GLN A 62 10.07 -6.07 -5.27
N VAL A 63 9.87 -7.24 -4.68
CA VAL A 63 10.01 -8.53 -5.37
C VAL A 63 8.71 -9.29 -5.24
N LYS A 64 8.25 -9.89 -6.34
CA LYS A 64 7.22 -10.92 -6.32
C LYS A 64 7.90 -12.27 -6.39
N ALA A 65 7.65 -13.13 -5.41
CA ALA A 65 8.25 -14.46 -5.37
C ALA A 65 7.29 -15.54 -4.89
N SER A 66 7.61 -16.79 -5.25
CA SER A 66 7.03 -17.99 -4.69
C SER A 66 8.07 -18.76 -3.89
N HIS A 67 7.63 -19.56 -2.92
CA HIS A 67 8.54 -20.44 -2.18
C HIS A 67 8.00 -21.85 -1.94
N ILE A 68 8.94 -22.79 -1.76
CA ILE A 68 8.68 -24.11 -1.19
C ILE A 68 9.41 -24.17 0.14
N LEU A 69 8.69 -24.43 1.22
CA LEU A 69 9.24 -24.53 2.57
C LEU A 69 9.12 -25.97 3.07
N ILE A 70 10.23 -26.54 3.55
CA ILE A 70 10.23 -27.72 4.42
C ILE A 70 10.59 -27.26 5.83
N ARG A 71 9.64 -27.38 6.76
CA ARG A 71 9.76 -26.82 8.10
C ARG A 71 10.74 -27.61 8.95
N VAL A 72 11.47 -26.88 9.76
CA VAL A 72 12.30 -27.42 10.83
C VAL A 72 11.85 -26.74 12.12
N LYS A 73 11.51 -27.52 13.15
CA LYS A 73 11.17 -26.97 14.46
C LYS A 73 12.42 -26.38 15.12
N PRO A 74 12.31 -25.31 15.92
CA PRO A 74 13.46 -24.74 16.61
C PRO A 74 14.21 -25.76 17.49
N GLU A 75 13.48 -26.72 18.06
CA GLU A 75 14.00 -27.77 18.94
C GLU A 75 14.38 -29.06 18.19
N ALA A 76 14.40 -29.02 16.85
CA ALA A 76 14.68 -30.21 16.05
C ALA A 76 16.11 -30.71 16.26
N ASP A 77 16.25 -32.03 16.40
CA ASP A 77 17.56 -32.68 16.45
C ASP A 77 18.25 -32.72 15.07
N GLU A 78 19.51 -33.13 15.06
CA GLU A 78 20.30 -33.20 13.81
C GLU A 78 19.74 -34.22 12.81
N ALA A 79 19.08 -35.29 13.28
CA ALA A 79 18.46 -36.27 12.40
C ALA A 79 17.26 -35.65 11.66
N GLN A 80 16.41 -34.89 12.37
CA GLN A 80 15.27 -34.18 11.81
C GLN A 80 15.70 -33.07 10.84
N LYS A 81 16.74 -32.31 11.18
CA LYS A 81 17.33 -31.31 10.27
C LYS A 81 17.87 -31.96 9.00
N SER A 82 18.55 -33.10 9.14
CA SER A 82 19.08 -33.84 7.99
C SER A 82 17.96 -34.36 7.11
N GLU A 83 16.88 -34.91 7.68
CA GLU A 83 15.72 -35.38 6.93
C GLU A 83 15.05 -34.25 6.14
N ALA A 84 14.83 -33.10 6.77
CA ALA A 84 14.27 -31.92 6.11
C ALA A 84 15.17 -31.43 4.96
N LYS A 85 16.49 -31.48 5.15
CA LYS A 85 17.47 -31.12 4.12
C LYS A 85 17.45 -32.08 2.94
N GLU A 86 17.31 -33.38 3.16
CA GLU A 86 17.19 -34.36 2.07
C GLU A 86 15.86 -34.22 1.30
N LYS A 87 14.76 -33.88 2.00
CA LYS A 87 13.47 -33.57 1.35
C LYS A 87 13.59 -32.37 0.40
N ILE A 88 14.13 -31.25 0.87
CA ILE A 88 14.27 -30.05 0.02
C ILE A 88 15.27 -30.26 -1.12
N LYS A 89 16.34 -31.06 -0.92
CA LYS A 89 17.26 -31.46 -2.00
C LYS A 89 16.56 -32.25 -3.09
N THR A 90 15.68 -33.18 -2.71
CA THR A 90 14.89 -33.95 -3.66
C THR A 90 14.02 -33.03 -4.51
N ILE A 91 13.36 -32.05 -3.88
CA ILE A 91 12.55 -31.04 -4.58
C ILE A 91 13.43 -30.18 -5.50
N GLN A 92 14.63 -29.80 -5.07
CA GLN A 92 15.57 -29.05 -5.91
C GLN A 92 15.95 -29.82 -7.17
N LEU A 93 16.18 -31.14 -7.06
CA LEU A 93 16.47 -31.99 -8.21
C LEU A 93 15.29 -32.07 -9.18
N LYS A 94 14.07 -32.19 -8.65
CA LYS A 94 12.83 -32.17 -9.45
C LYS A 94 12.68 -30.86 -10.24
N LEU A 95 12.94 -29.73 -9.59
CA LEU A 95 12.96 -28.40 -10.23
C LEU A 95 14.04 -28.31 -11.32
N LYS A 96 15.25 -28.81 -11.06
CA LYS A 96 16.35 -28.87 -12.04
C LYS A 96 16.01 -29.75 -13.25
N ASN A 97 15.15 -30.74 -13.07
CA ASN A 97 14.63 -31.60 -14.15
C ASN A 97 13.44 -30.98 -14.90
N GLY A 98 13.02 -29.76 -14.56
CA GLY A 98 11.95 -29.03 -15.25
C GLY A 98 10.54 -29.28 -14.74
N GLU A 99 10.37 -29.91 -13.56
CA GLU A 99 9.06 -30.01 -12.92
C GLU A 99 8.51 -28.62 -12.53
N ASP A 100 7.20 -28.44 -12.61
CA ASP A 100 6.54 -27.15 -12.33
C ASP A 100 6.67 -26.75 -10.85
N PHE A 101 7.09 -25.51 -10.62
CA PHE A 101 7.32 -24.99 -9.27
C PHE A 101 6.02 -24.94 -8.45
N ALA A 102 4.92 -24.49 -9.05
CA ALA A 102 3.66 -24.33 -8.32
C ALA A 102 3.05 -25.70 -7.96
N ALA A 103 3.21 -26.71 -8.81
CA ALA A 103 2.83 -28.10 -8.53
C ALA A 103 3.63 -28.66 -7.36
N LEU A 104 4.97 -28.54 -7.40
CA LEU A 104 5.83 -28.98 -6.30
C LEU A 104 5.57 -28.23 -5.00
N ALA A 105 5.26 -26.94 -5.07
CA ALA A 105 4.86 -26.16 -3.90
C ALA A 105 3.54 -26.69 -3.31
N LYS A 106 2.53 -26.95 -4.13
CA LYS A 106 1.24 -27.51 -3.69
C LYS A 106 1.36 -28.91 -3.11
N GLU A 107 2.31 -29.71 -3.59
CA GLU A 107 2.54 -31.05 -3.10
C GLU A 107 3.35 -31.04 -1.79
N PHE A 108 4.54 -30.43 -1.83
CA PHE A 108 5.56 -30.61 -0.82
C PHE A 108 5.71 -29.46 0.17
N SER A 109 5.30 -28.23 -0.18
CA SER A 109 5.49 -27.09 0.72
C SER A 109 4.68 -27.28 2.00
N GLU A 110 5.25 -26.83 3.10
CA GLU A 110 4.64 -26.80 4.43
C GLU A 110 4.32 -25.36 4.87
N GLY A 111 4.57 -24.37 3.99
CA GLY A 111 4.26 -22.96 4.21
C GLY A 111 2.77 -22.60 4.01
N PRO A 112 2.33 -21.42 4.49
CA PRO A 112 0.93 -20.98 4.35
C PRO A 112 0.51 -20.75 2.88
N SER A 113 1.45 -20.42 1.99
CA SER A 113 1.18 -20.23 0.57
C SER A 113 1.13 -21.54 -0.24
N LYS A 114 1.28 -22.72 0.40
CA LYS A 114 1.24 -24.05 -0.24
C LYS A 114 0.10 -24.17 -1.27
N ASN A 115 -1.13 -23.90 -0.83
CA ASN A 115 -2.32 -24.09 -1.66
C ASN A 115 -2.38 -23.12 -2.87
N ASN A 116 -1.63 -22.01 -2.80
CA ASN A 116 -1.50 -21.04 -3.87
C ASN A 116 -0.20 -21.23 -4.69
N GLY A 117 0.35 -22.45 -4.73
CA GLY A 117 1.57 -22.72 -5.50
C GLY A 117 2.82 -22.02 -4.94
N GLY A 118 2.81 -21.71 -3.65
CA GLY A 118 3.91 -21.03 -2.97
C GLY A 118 3.95 -19.52 -3.15
N ASP A 119 3.02 -18.91 -3.91
CA ASP A 119 3.01 -17.47 -4.21
C ASP A 119 2.84 -16.62 -2.93
N LEU A 120 3.80 -15.71 -2.72
CA LEU A 120 3.85 -14.77 -1.61
C LEU A 120 3.37 -13.37 -1.99
N GLY A 121 3.10 -13.12 -3.27
CA GLY A 121 2.82 -11.79 -3.79
C GLY A 121 4.07 -10.89 -3.75
N TYR A 122 3.83 -9.59 -3.83
CA TYR A 122 4.87 -8.57 -3.74
C TYR A 122 5.23 -8.27 -2.29
N PHE A 123 6.53 -8.21 -2.01
CA PHE A 123 7.04 -7.76 -0.72
C PHE A 123 8.26 -6.83 -0.88
N GLN A 124 8.43 -5.98 0.13
CA GLN A 124 9.56 -5.07 0.30
C GLN A 124 10.59 -5.66 1.28
N ARG A 125 11.79 -5.09 1.29
CA ARG A 125 12.78 -5.38 2.32
C ARG A 125 12.22 -5.07 3.72
N GLY A 126 12.56 -5.89 4.69
CA GLY A 126 12.07 -5.84 6.07
C GLY A 126 10.74 -6.55 6.31
N GLN A 127 10.06 -7.05 5.26
CA GLN A 127 8.80 -7.81 5.40
C GLN A 127 9.02 -9.32 5.53
N MET A 128 10.20 -9.82 5.18
CA MET A 128 10.58 -11.23 5.29
C MET A 128 11.81 -11.38 6.19
N VAL A 129 12.13 -12.60 6.60
CA VAL A 129 13.37 -12.86 7.36
C VAL A 129 14.60 -12.57 6.50
N LYS A 130 15.64 -12.00 7.10
CA LYS A 130 16.80 -11.45 6.39
C LYS A 130 17.43 -12.42 5.38
N SER A 131 17.65 -13.67 5.78
CA SER A 131 18.26 -14.68 4.90
C SER A 131 17.37 -15.05 3.71
N PHE A 132 16.06 -14.92 3.83
CA PHE A 132 15.13 -15.14 2.72
C PHE A 132 15.12 -13.95 1.76
N GLU A 133 14.95 -12.73 2.27
CA GLU A 133 14.89 -11.55 1.41
C GLU A 133 16.21 -11.28 0.70
N ASP A 134 17.37 -11.50 1.33
CA ASP A 134 18.65 -11.26 0.67
C ASP A 134 18.81 -12.09 -0.59
N ILE A 135 18.37 -13.35 -0.55
CA ILE A 135 18.36 -14.23 -1.71
C ILE A 135 17.28 -13.79 -2.70
N ALA A 136 16.05 -13.57 -2.26
CA ALA A 136 14.95 -13.18 -3.16
C ALA A 136 15.26 -11.89 -3.94
N PHE A 137 15.88 -10.90 -3.29
CA PHE A 137 16.26 -9.65 -3.95
C PHE A 137 17.54 -9.76 -4.79
N ALA A 138 18.41 -10.74 -4.54
CA ALA A 138 19.60 -10.97 -5.38
C ALA A 138 19.28 -11.70 -6.70
N LEU A 139 18.25 -12.54 -6.70
CA LEU A 139 17.82 -13.30 -7.88
C LEU A 139 17.28 -12.40 -9.00
N LYS A 140 17.40 -12.89 -10.23
CA LYS A 140 16.77 -12.30 -11.42
C LYS A 140 15.33 -12.80 -11.57
N THR A 141 14.55 -12.09 -12.37
CA THR A 141 13.20 -12.51 -12.75
C THR A 141 13.24 -13.89 -13.42
N GLU A 142 12.29 -14.75 -13.05
CA GLU A 142 12.18 -16.18 -13.40
C GLU A 142 13.30 -17.10 -12.86
N GLU A 143 14.21 -16.59 -12.04
CA GLU A 143 15.27 -17.39 -11.43
C GLU A 143 14.79 -18.16 -10.19
N VAL A 144 15.33 -19.35 -10.01
CA VAL A 144 15.09 -20.22 -8.85
C VAL A 144 16.37 -20.31 -8.02
N SER A 145 16.25 -20.12 -6.72
CA SER A 145 17.37 -20.12 -5.77
C SER A 145 17.95 -21.51 -5.54
N ASP A 146 19.16 -21.53 -4.97
CA ASP A 146 19.61 -22.67 -4.18
C ASP A 146 18.82 -22.81 -2.87
N ILE A 147 19.08 -23.88 -2.10
CA ILE A 147 18.43 -24.09 -0.81
C ILE A 147 18.83 -22.98 0.16
N VAL A 148 17.83 -22.26 0.67
CA VAL A 148 18.01 -21.18 1.65
C VAL A 148 17.60 -21.66 3.03
N GLU A 149 18.50 -21.54 4.00
CA GLU A 149 18.20 -21.86 5.40
C GLU A 149 17.69 -20.63 6.15
N THR A 150 16.66 -20.84 6.96
CA THR A 150 16.06 -19.83 7.83
C THR A 150 15.69 -20.46 9.17
N GLN A 151 15.29 -19.64 10.14
CA GLN A 151 14.70 -20.14 11.39
C GLN A 151 13.43 -21.01 11.23
N PHE A 152 12.79 -20.99 10.05
CA PHE A 152 11.60 -21.80 9.78
C PHE A 152 11.93 -23.15 9.15
N GLY A 153 13.19 -23.39 8.76
CA GLY A 153 13.61 -24.54 7.96
C GLY A 153 14.19 -24.12 6.62
N TYR A 154 14.05 -24.99 5.63
CA TYR A 154 14.69 -24.85 4.33
C TYR A 154 13.71 -24.40 3.25
N HIS A 155 14.16 -23.46 2.41
CA HIS A 155 13.37 -22.86 1.35
C HIS A 155 14.03 -23.04 -0.01
N ILE A 156 13.21 -23.12 -1.05
CA ILE A 156 13.60 -22.78 -2.41
C ILE A 156 12.70 -21.64 -2.85
N ILE A 157 13.29 -20.59 -3.44
CA ILE A 157 12.62 -19.35 -3.80
C ILE A 157 12.62 -19.25 -5.33
N LYS A 158 11.49 -18.87 -5.92
CA LYS A 158 11.40 -18.48 -7.33
C LYS A 158 10.96 -17.02 -7.42
N VAL A 159 11.74 -16.17 -8.09
CA VAL A 159 11.32 -14.79 -8.36
C VAL A 159 10.49 -14.76 -9.64
N VAL A 160 9.32 -14.13 -9.57
CA VAL A 160 8.37 -14.01 -10.68
C VAL A 160 8.41 -12.61 -11.27
N ASP A 161 8.64 -11.59 -10.44
CA ASP A 161 8.74 -10.20 -10.91
C ASP A 161 9.58 -9.36 -9.94
N LYS A 162 10.13 -8.25 -10.45
CA LYS A 162 10.88 -7.28 -9.67
C LYS A 162 10.49 -5.87 -10.08
N THR A 163 10.19 -5.05 -9.09
CA THR A 163 9.97 -3.62 -9.24
C THR A 163 11.15 -2.89 -8.61
N PRO A 164 12.01 -2.22 -9.41
CA PRO A 164 13.18 -1.54 -8.88
C PRO A 164 12.79 -0.34 -8.03
N GLU A 165 13.68 0.05 -7.12
CA GLU A 165 13.58 1.34 -6.46
C GLU A 165 13.63 2.45 -7.51
N LYS A 166 12.67 3.37 -7.46
CA LYS A 166 12.68 4.56 -8.33
C LYS A 166 12.07 5.75 -7.60
N THR A 167 12.58 6.92 -7.90
CA THR A 167 11.89 8.17 -7.55
C THR A 167 10.92 8.51 -8.68
N ILE A 168 9.65 8.70 -8.36
CA ILE A 168 8.64 9.08 -9.34
C ILE A 168 8.94 10.53 -9.76
N GLY A 169 9.29 10.75 -11.03
CA GLY A 169 9.65 12.07 -11.52
C GLY A 169 8.52 13.10 -11.36
N TYR A 170 8.90 14.35 -11.08
CA TYR A 170 7.97 15.46 -10.82
C TYR A 170 6.82 15.57 -11.82
N GLU A 171 7.10 15.42 -13.12
CA GLU A 171 6.07 15.52 -14.17
C GLU A 171 4.92 14.52 -13.98
N ASN A 172 5.18 13.33 -13.42
CA ASN A 172 4.15 12.32 -13.18
C ASN A 172 3.32 12.58 -11.92
N VAL A 173 3.79 13.45 -11.03
CA VAL A 173 3.13 13.77 -9.75
C VAL A 173 2.68 15.22 -9.67
N LYS A 174 3.02 16.06 -10.65
CA LYS A 174 2.78 17.51 -10.62
C LYS A 174 1.32 17.83 -10.39
N GLU A 175 0.41 17.19 -11.13
CA GLU A 175 -1.03 17.46 -11.05
C GLU A 175 -1.61 17.01 -9.72
N ASP A 176 -1.33 15.77 -9.30
CA ASP A 176 -1.79 15.21 -8.03
C ASP A 176 -1.26 16.00 -6.82
N LEU A 177 0.03 16.36 -6.87
CA LEU A 177 0.68 17.14 -5.82
C LEU A 177 0.10 18.56 -5.75
N ALA A 178 -0.09 19.23 -6.90
CA ALA A 178 -0.72 20.55 -6.95
C ALA A 178 -2.15 20.53 -6.42
N GLN A 179 -2.92 19.50 -6.76
CA GLN A 179 -4.28 19.31 -6.26
C GLN A 179 -4.27 19.06 -4.74
N HIS A 180 -3.39 18.19 -4.25
CA HIS A 180 -3.27 17.92 -2.81
C HIS A 180 -2.91 19.18 -2.03
N LEU A 181 -1.90 19.92 -2.48
CA LEU A 181 -1.48 21.18 -1.85
C LEU A 181 -2.58 22.23 -1.90
N LYS A 182 -3.33 22.33 -3.01
CA LYS A 182 -4.49 23.23 -3.12
C LYS A 182 -5.56 22.87 -2.09
N GLN A 183 -5.88 21.59 -1.93
CA GLN A 183 -6.87 21.12 -0.96
C GLN A 183 -6.44 21.43 0.48
N GLU A 184 -5.20 21.12 0.85
CA GLU A 184 -4.65 21.40 2.18
C GLU A 184 -4.63 22.90 2.47
N LYS A 185 -4.18 23.73 1.53
CA LYS A 185 -4.18 25.19 1.67
C LYS A 185 -5.59 25.76 1.76
N THR A 186 -6.53 25.26 0.97
CA THR A 186 -7.95 25.66 1.05
C THR A 186 -8.51 25.34 2.43
N LYS A 187 -8.27 24.14 2.95
CA LYS A 187 -8.71 23.74 4.29
C LYS A 187 -8.14 24.66 5.37
N GLN A 188 -6.84 24.98 5.29
CA GLN A 188 -6.20 25.91 6.23
C GLN A 188 -6.81 27.31 6.17
N GLU A 189 -7.03 27.87 4.98
CA GLU A 189 -7.60 29.20 4.82
C GLU A 189 -9.09 29.27 5.17
N VAL A 190 -9.87 28.22 4.90
CA VAL A 190 -11.26 28.10 5.37
C VAL A 190 -11.30 28.11 6.90
N ASN A 191 -10.43 27.35 7.56
CA ASN A 191 -10.37 27.34 9.02
C ASN A 191 -10.03 28.72 9.60
N LYS A 192 -9.05 29.43 9.00
CA LYS A 192 -8.72 30.81 9.38
C LYS A 192 -9.89 31.76 9.14
N TYR A 193 -10.62 31.60 8.04
CA TYR A 193 -11.78 32.43 7.71
C TYR A 193 -12.92 32.21 8.71
N ILE A 194 -13.25 30.97 9.04
CA ILE A 194 -14.24 30.62 10.07
C ILE A 194 -13.85 31.21 11.42
N GLN A 195 -12.57 31.13 11.80
CA GLN A 195 -12.08 31.73 13.03
C GLN A 195 -12.33 33.25 13.05
N LYS A 196 -11.95 33.96 11.98
CA LYS A 196 -12.20 35.41 11.86
C LYS A 196 -13.69 35.76 11.94
N LEU A 197 -14.55 34.95 11.32
CA LEU A 197 -16.00 35.15 11.40
C LEU A 197 -16.53 34.97 12.83
N ARG A 198 -16.05 33.96 13.56
CA ARG A 198 -16.42 33.74 14.96
C ARG A 198 -15.98 34.89 15.85
N GLU A 199 -14.77 35.41 15.67
CA GLU A 199 -14.25 36.55 16.43
C GLU A 199 -15.04 37.84 16.19
N LYS A 200 -15.53 38.05 14.97
CA LYS A 200 -16.34 39.22 14.60
C LYS A 200 -17.83 39.09 14.94
N SER A 201 -18.26 37.91 15.40
CA SER A 201 -19.67 37.62 15.66
C SER A 201 -19.94 37.53 17.16
N LYS A 202 -21.03 38.13 17.62
CA LYS A 202 -21.52 37.89 18.98
C LYS A 202 -22.21 36.52 19.00
N ILE A 203 -21.53 35.52 19.55
CA ILE A 203 -22.09 34.16 19.70
C ILE A 203 -22.57 34.00 21.15
N GLU A 204 -23.88 34.00 21.34
CA GLU A 204 -24.49 33.65 22.63
C GLU A 204 -24.91 32.18 22.60
N LYS A 205 -24.40 31.39 23.55
CA LYS A 205 -24.83 29.99 23.75
C LYS A 205 -25.87 29.97 24.86
N PHE A 206 -27.10 29.63 24.51
CA PHE A 206 -28.12 29.28 25.50
C PHE A 206 -28.00 27.77 25.75
N LEU A 207 -27.67 27.40 26.99
CA LEU A 207 -27.59 26.02 27.47
C LEU A 207 -28.98 25.54 27.92
#